data_AF-A0AAV4SYT7-F1
#
_entry.id   AF-A0AAV4SYT7-F1
#
_cell.length_a   1.000
_cell.length_b   1.000
_cell.length_c   1.000
_cell.angle_alpha   90.00
_cell.angle_beta   90.00
_cell.angle_gamma   90.00
#
_symmetry.space_group_name_H-M   'P 1'
#
loop_
_entity.id
_entity.type
_entity.pdbx_description
1 polymer ?
#
loop_
_entity_poly.entity_id
_entity_poly.type
_entity_poly.pdbx_seq_one_letter_code
_entity_poly.pdbx_strand_id
1 'polypeptide(L)'
;MIIFQWFRLQVFLKTGPGFLDNEWFSGARLNFAENLLKIRDNRIALICADEHGNEETVTYAEMFEEVQEYAAAFRKQGVTVGDRVTCAPNLKKVVVVASKRQTVYRLSEINKSILLEDFLLNGRTDDGKIPDITFEQLPFNHPTAINFTSGTTGIPKGVVHSAGSFIAQLRDFGIHYNLKSGDTIYTYCPVGWSVWDDPIPSLALGVTLILFNGSPQYRWTLWDCLSTSWMNFDSLKIILLEAAPSKQRNFEFLLNNVKKDLFIASSYGATEVFGNFSGFDLRRPALSSECQAPALGVDLQVFDDHGVWRQSDEGWINPRTKGIVVIGRSDDTIKQDGERFCAGDIYFGIDGMEELQDYICVGQTRWDSDSRAVLFVKLKKDYKFTPELRAKIVETIKREVSFDYVPKLILDILDIPYNLNRKRLERVVKIILETNTIPEVQNIRNP
;
A
#
# COMPACT_ATOMS: atom_id res chain seq x y z
N MET A 1 12.28 -14.26 6.68
CA MET A 1 13.65 -13.76 6.95
C MET A 1 13.60 -12.25 6.86
N ILE A 2 13.31 -11.60 7.98
CA ILE A 2 13.51 -10.15 8.13
C ILE A 2 14.95 -9.99 8.60
N ILE A 3 15.64 -8.99 8.06
CA ILE A 3 17.09 -8.80 8.10
C ILE A 3 17.36 -7.34 8.50
N PHE A 4 18.34 -7.07 9.35
CA PHE A 4 18.57 -5.70 9.87
C PHE A 4 20.04 -5.27 9.86
N GLN A 5 20.36 -4.15 9.22
CA GLN A 5 21.67 -3.48 9.30
C GLN A 5 21.63 -1.96 9.13
N TRP A 6 22.68 -1.32 9.66
CA TRP A 6 23.07 0.08 9.58
C TRP A 6 24.32 0.37 8.73
N PHE A 7 24.18 1.35 7.84
CA PHE A 7 25.24 2.00 7.06
C PHE A 7 25.03 3.53 7.05
N ARG A 8 25.76 4.35 6.29
CA ARG A 8 25.45 5.79 6.01
C ARG A 8 25.10 5.95 4.53
N LEU A 9 23.97 6.59 4.22
CA LEU A 9 23.46 6.85 2.87
C LEU A 9 23.25 8.36 2.81
N GLN A 10 23.71 8.98 1.74
CA GLN A 10 23.42 10.38 1.46
C GLN A 10 21.93 10.48 1.14
N VAL A 11 21.17 11.14 2.01
CA VAL A 11 19.80 11.56 1.69
C VAL A 11 19.93 12.59 0.57
N PHE A 12 19.32 12.33 -0.59
CA PHE A 12 19.30 13.30 -1.68
C PHE A 12 18.59 14.57 -1.20
N LEU A 13 19.29 15.69 -1.34
CA LEU A 13 18.98 16.99 -0.76
C LEU A 13 17.73 17.64 -1.37
N LYS A 14 17.10 18.47 -0.53
CA LYS A 14 16.12 19.52 -0.84
C LYS A 14 16.42 20.20 -2.20
N THR A 15 15.41 20.28 -3.07
CA THR A 15 15.56 20.83 -4.43
C THR A 15 14.98 22.25 -4.53
N GLY A 16 15.61 23.21 -3.85
CA GLY A 16 15.37 24.64 -4.09
C GLY A 16 14.63 25.40 -2.97
N PRO A 17 13.86 26.46 -3.31
CA PRO A 17 13.04 27.24 -2.37
C PRO A 17 11.52 27.05 -2.58
N GLY A 18 11.08 25.90 -3.09
CA GLY A 18 9.68 25.58 -3.39
C GLY A 18 8.89 24.99 -2.21
N PHE A 19 7.65 24.53 -2.48
CA PHE A 19 6.74 23.93 -1.49
C PHE A 19 7.36 22.82 -0.63
N LEU A 20 8.31 22.07 -1.21
CA LEU A 20 9.02 20.97 -0.54
C LEU A 20 10.10 21.43 0.46
N ASP A 21 10.36 22.73 0.53
CA ASP A 21 11.41 23.32 1.38
C ASP A 21 10.87 23.89 2.70
N ASN A 22 9.56 23.77 2.91
CA ASN A 22 8.91 24.18 4.14
C ASN A 22 9.37 23.35 5.35
N GLU A 23 9.81 24.05 6.41
CA GLU A 23 10.13 23.44 7.69
C GLU A 23 8.93 23.57 8.63
N TRP A 24 8.32 22.43 8.94
CA TRP A 24 7.22 22.34 9.89
C TRP A 24 7.76 22.24 11.32
N PHE A 25 7.15 23.00 12.24
CA PHE A 25 7.47 22.98 13.67
C PHE A 25 8.98 23.13 13.98
N SER A 26 9.64 24.08 13.31
CA SER A 26 11.07 24.33 13.53
C SER A 26 11.36 24.63 15.01
N GLY A 27 12.42 24.00 15.54
CA GLY A 27 12.78 24.03 16.95
C GLY A 27 12.05 23.00 17.83
N ALA A 28 10.95 22.39 17.37
CA ALA A 28 10.30 21.31 18.09
C ALA A 28 11.16 20.04 18.08
N ARG A 29 11.07 19.29 19.19
CA ARG A 29 11.70 17.98 19.33
C ARG A 29 10.66 16.96 19.77
N LEU A 30 10.77 15.75 19.25
CA LEU A 30 9.94 14.62 19.66
C LEU A 30 10.69 13.30 19.49
N ASN A 31 10.12 12.25 20.07
CA ASN A 31 10.45 10.87 19.73
C ASN A 31 9.17 10.14 19.28
N PHE A 32 9.22 9.51 18.11
CA PHE A 32 8.07 8.80 17.54
C PHE A 32 7.58 7.67 18.47
N ALA A 33 8.50 6.83 18.95
CA ALA A 33 8.18 5.68 19.81
C ALA A 33 7.69 6.12 21.19
N GLU A 34 8.23 7.20 21.76
CA GLU A 34 7.75 7.73 23.05
C GLU A 34 6.26 8.12 23.00
N ASN A 35 5.87 8.79 21.91
CA ASN A 35 4.48 9.21 21.72
C ASN A 35 3.57 8.03 21.38
N LEU A 36 4.07 7.07 20.60
CA LEU A 36 3.38 5.82 20.26
C LEU A 36 3.09 4.98 21.51
N LEU A 37 4.10 4.80 22.37
CA LEU A 37 4.11 3.89 23.53
C LEU A 37 3.73 4.57 24.85
N LYS A 38 2.95 5.66 24.77
CA LYS A 38 2.51 6.41 25.97
C LYS A 38 1.50 5.64 26.81
N ILE A 39 0.79 4.68 26.21
CA ILE A 39 -0.15 3.78 26.90
C ILE A 39 0.63 2.52 27.28
N ARG A 40 0.53 2.11 28.55
CA ARG A 40 1.30 1.00 29.15
C ARG A 40 0.46 0.23 30.17
N ASP A 41 -0.77 -0.09 29.79
CA ASP A 41 -1.70 -0.84 30.63
C ASP A 41 -2.06 -2.20 30.00
N ASN A 42 -2.95 -2.94 30.65
CA ASN A 42 -3.30 -4.31 30.26
C ASN A 42 -4.35 -4.37 29.13
N ARG A 43 -4.68 -3.24 28.47
CA ARG A 43 -5.51 -3.31 27.26
C ARG A 43 -4.71 -3.96 26.14
N ILE A 44 -5.41 -4.66 25.25
CA ILE A 44 -4.82 -5.27 24.07
C ILE A 44 -4.37 -4.18 23.09
N ALA A 45 -3.12 -4.23 22.66
CA ALA A 45 -2.57 -3.37 21.61
C ALA A 45 -2.57 -4.09 20.26
N LEU A 46 -2.14 -5.36 20.24
CA LEU A 46 -2.01 -6.16 19.03
C LEU A 46 -2.77 -7.49 19.16
N ILE A 47 -3.38 -7.90 18.05
CA ILE A 47 -3.93 -9.24 17.85
C ILE A 47 -3.21 -9.82 16.64
N CYS A 48 -2.37 -10.82 16.87
CA CYS A 48 -1.56 -11.48 15.86
C CYS A 48 -2.24 -12.81 15.47
N ALA A 49 -2.59 -12.96 14.20
CA ALA A 49 -3.25 -14.15 13.69
C ALA A 49 -2.56 -14.69 12.42
N ASP A 50 -2.72 -15.98 12.13
CA ASP A 50 -2.18 -16.60 10.92
C ASP A 50 -3.20 -17.47 10.14
N GLU A 51 -2.83 -17.87 8.92
CA GLU A 51 -3.65 -18.75 8.06
C GLU A 51 -3.84 -20.19 8.58
N HIS A 52 -3.27 -20.52 9.76
CA HIS A 52 -3.46 -21.80 10.43
C HIS A 52 -4.43 -21.71 11.61
N GLY A 53 -4.95 -20.51 11.90
CA GLY A 53 -5.83 -20.25 13.02
C GLY A 53 -5.11 -20.12 14.35
N ASN A 54 -3.79 -19.89 14.35
CA ASN A 54 -3.07 -19.52 15.57
C ASN A 54 -3.34 -18.05 15.88
N GLU A 55 -3.50 -17.75 17.17
CA GLU A 55 -3.83 -16.42 17.67
C GLU A 55 -2.98 -16.10 18.90
N GLU A 56 -2.44 -14.89 18.94
CA GLU A 56 -1.69 -14.34 20.06
C GLU A 56 -2.10 -12.87 20.27
N THR A 57 -2.15 -12.44 21.53
CA THR A 57 -2.48 -11.05 21.87
C THR A 57 -1.35 -10.42 22.65
N VAL A 58 -1.05 -9.16 22.35
CA VAL A 58 -0.04 -8.36 23.05
C VAL A 58 -0.72 -7.15 23.66
N THR A 59 -0.59 -6.97 24.97
CA THR A 59 -1.06 -5.79 25.68
C THR A 59 -0.19 -4.56 25.42
N TYR A 60 -0.68 -3.37 25.74
CA TYR A 60 0.13 -2.16 25.69
C TYR A 60 1.36 -2.20 26.61
N ALA A 61 1.24 -2.84 27.77
CA ALA A 61 2.36 -3.06 28.68
C ALA A 61 3.41 -4.02 28.07
N GLU A 62 2.99 -5.17 27.55
CA GLU A 62 3.89 -6.15 26.90
C GLU A 62 4.56 -5.55 25.66
N MET A 63 3.81 -4.81 24.83
CA MET A 63 4.37 -4.13 23.65
C MET A 63 5.48 -3.14 24.05
N PHE A 64 5.32 -2.41 25.16
CA PHE A 64 6.36 -1.51 25.66
C PHE A 64 7.61 -2.30 26.09
N GLU A 65 7.44 -3.40 26.83
CA GLU A 65 8.54 -4.27 27.27
C GLU A 65 9.29 -4.87 26.08
N GLU A 66 8.57 -5.36 25.06
CA GLU A 66 9.18 -5.87 23.83
C GLU A 66 10.02 -4.79 23.14
N VAL A 67 9.45 -3.58 22.91
CA VAL A 67 10.20 -2.48 22.29
C VAL A 67 11.45 -2.11 23.11
N GLN A 68 11.37 -2.21 24.43
CA GLN A 68 12.51 -1.98 25.33
C GLN A 68 13.62 -3.02 25.09
N GLU A 69 13.28 -4.30 24.89
CA GLU A 69 14.25 -5.34 24.52
C GLU A 69 14.94 -5.05 23.18
N TYR A 70 14.16 -4.71 22.15
CA TYR A 70 14.71 -4.35 20.84
C TYR A 70 15.66 -3.15 20.95
N ALA A 71 15.24 -2.10 21.66
CA ALA A 71 16.05 -0.89 21.82
C ALA A 71 17.37 -1.18 22.57
N ALA A 72 17.33 -2.02 23.60
CA ALA A 72 18.52 -2.45 24.33
C ALA A 72 19.47 -3.26 23.44
N ALA A 73 18.95 -4.22 22.68
CA ALA A 73 19.72 -5.04 21.75
C ALA A 73 20.39 -4.20 20.66
N PHE A 74 19.66 -3.29 20.01
CA PHE A 74 20.23 -2.39 19.01
C PHE A 74 21.34 -1.50 19.60
N ARG A 75 21.13 -0.92 20.80
CA ARG A 75 22.15 -0.11 21.48
C ARG A 75 23.41 -0.90 21.81
N LYS A 76 23.28 -2.14 22.32
CA LYS A 76 24.43 -3.00 22.61
C LYS A 76 25.25 -3.32 21.36
N GLN A 77 24.59 -3.39 20.19
CA GLN A 77 25.26 -3.56 18.90
C GLN A 77 25.84 -2.25 18.31
N GLY A 78 25.77 -1.15 19.06
CA GLY A 78 26.34 0.14 18.69
C GLY A 78 25.51 0.94 17.68
N VAL A 79 24.21 0.66 17.56
CA VAL A 79 23.31 1.49 16.76
C VAL A 79 23.14 2.85 17.42
N THR A 80 23.32 3.91 16.64
CA THR A 80 23.22 5.31 17.09
C THR A 80 22.24 6.11 16.25
N VAL A 81 21.85 7.30 16.72
CA VAL A 81 20.96 8.20 15.99
C VAL A 81 21.52 8.49 14.59
N GLY A 82 20.67 8.31 13.56
CA GLY A 82 21.02 8.50 12.15
C GLY A 82 21.50 7.23 11.43
N ASP A 83 21.73 6.14 12.15
CA ASP A 83 21.88 4.82 11.55
C ASP A 83 20.54 4.33 10.98
N ARG A 84 20.59 3.52 9.91
CA ARG A 84 19.40 2.89 9.32
C ARG A 84 19.31 1.43 9.73
N VAL A 85 18.14 0.83 9.70
CA VAL A 85 17.98 -0.60 10.03
C VAL A 85 17.15 -1.24 8.92
N THR A 86 17.77 -2.07 8.08
CA THR A 86 17.13 -2.57 6.83
C THR A 86 17.51 -3.99 6.41
N CYS A 87 16.74 -4.56 5.47
CA CYS A 87 16.96 -5.81 4.75
C CYS A 87 17.64 -5.57 3.38
N ALA A 88 18.96 -5.37 3.32
CA ALA A 88 19.69 -5.08 2.07
C ALA A 88 20.85 -6.07 1.79
N PRO A 89 21.48 -6.07 0.61
CA PRO A 89 22.77 -6.75 0.44
C PRO A 89 23.92 -6.04 1.19
N ASN A 90 24.98 -6.77 1.55
CA ASN A 90 26.21 -6.30 2.22
C ASN A 90 26.07 -5.83 3.68
N LEU A 91 25.51 -6.69 4.51
CA LEU A 91 25.19 -6.36 5.89
C LEU A 91 26.33 -6.62 6.90
N LYS A 92 26.48 -5.73 7.88
CA LYS A 92 27.33 -5.82 9.09
C LYS A 92 26.84 -6.91 10.04
N LYS A 93 25.52 -7.04 10.20
CA LYS A 93 24.88 -8.10 10.98
C LYS A 93 23.55 -8.43 10.32
N VAL A 94 23.09 -9.67 10.49
CA VAL A 94 21.82 -10.17 9.97
C VAL A 94 21.04 -10.78 11.12
N VAL A 95 20.10 -10.03 11.69
CA VAL A 95 19.13 -10.65 12.62
C VAL A 95 18.18 -11.50 11.79
N VAL A 96 17.97 -12.75 12.17
CA VAL A 96 17.10 -13.69 11.46
C VAL A 96 15.87 -13.97 12.30
N VAL A 97 14.73 -13.52 11.80
CA VAL A 97 13.41 -13.94 12.31
C VAL A 97 13.03 -15.26 11.63
N ALA A 98 13.11 -16.35 12.38
CA ALA A 98 12.88 -17.70 11.88
C ALA A 98 11.37 -17.99 11.82
N SER A 99 10.74 -17.75 10.68
CA SER A 99 9.31 -18.07 10.48
C SER A 99 9.04 -19.56 10.22
N LYS A 100 10.09 -20.38 10.06
CA LYS A 100 10.01 -21.84 9.88
C LYS A 100 11.19 -22.51 10.56
N ARG A 101 11.01 -23.70 11.14
CA ARG A 101 12.10 -24.51 11.73
C ARG A 101 13.29 -24.69 10.78
N GLN A 102 13.03 -24.85 9.48
CA GLN A 102 14.08 -25.01 8.47
C GLN A 102 15.00 -23.79 8.33
N THR A 103 14.51 -22.60 8.70
CA THR A 103 15.29 -21.34 8.69
C THR A 103 16.43 -21.40 9.70
N VAL A 104 16.21 -22.05 10.84
CA VAL A 104 17.21 -22.19 11.92
C VAL A 104 18.40 -23.03 11.44
N TYR A 105 18.15 -24.12 10.70
CA TYR A 105 19.22 -25.01 10.22
C TYR A 105 20.10 -24.40 9.12
N ARG A 106 19.66 -23.31 8.48
CA ARG A 106 20.43 -22.60 7.44
C ARG A 106 21.12 -21.34 7.96
N LEU A 107 21.07 -21.07 9.27
CA LEU A 107 21.68 -19.87 9.84
C LEU A 107 23.19 -19.80 9.54
N SER A 108 23.89 -20.93 9.56
CA SER A 108 25.33 -21.02 9.21
C SER A 108 25.65 -20.65 7.77
N GLU A 109 24.67 -20.70 6.86
CA GLU A 109 24.81 -20.31 5.45
C GLU A 109 24.70 -18.78 5.27
N ILE A 110 24.21 -18.06 6.28
CA ILE A 110 24.00 -16.61 6.24
C ILE A 110 25.15 -15.92 6.97
N ASN A 111 25.98 -15.20 6.22
CA ASN A 111 27.15 -14.53 6.81
C ASN A 111 26.72 -13.46 7.82
N LYS A 112 27.39 -13.43 8.99
CA LYS A 112 27.16 -12.47 10.10
C LYS A 112 25.74 -12.49 10.67
N SER A 113 25.08 -13.65 10.64
CA SER A 113 23.72 -13.78 11.18
C SER A 113 23.64 -14.12 12.66
N ILE A 114 22.51 -13.79 13.26
CA ILE A 114 22.11 -14.14 14.63
C ILE A 114 20.59 -14.37 14.65
N LEU A 115 20.09 -15.31 15.46
CA LEU A 115 18.64 -15.44 15.64
C LEU A 115 18.08 -14.23 16.40
N LEU A 116 16.80 -13.93 16.19
CA LEU A 116 16.13 -12.85 16.91
C LEU A 116 16.22 -13.03 18.44
N GLU A 117 15.95 -14.23 18.94
CA GLU A 117 16.01 -14.55 20.38
C GLU A 117 17.41 -14.26 20.96
N ASP A 118 18.46 -14.78 20.30
CA ASP A 118 19.85 -14.53 20.70
C ASP A 118 20.22 -13.04 20.61
N PHE A 119 19.68 -12.33 19.61
CA PHE A 119 19.90 -10.90 19.44
C PHE A 119 19.32 -10.09 20.60
N LEU A 120 18.09 -10.40 21.01
CA LEU A 120 17.41 -9.76 22.15
C LEU A 120 18.10 -10.09 23.47
N LEU A 121 18.48 -11.35 23.69
CA LEU A 121 19.23 -11.77 24.88
C LEU A 121 20.55 -11.01 25.04
N ASN A 122 21.26 -10.77 23.94
CA ASN A 122 22.51 -9.98 23.95
C ASN A 122 22.31 -8.52 24.34
N GLY A 123 21.09 -7.99 24.28
CA GLY A 123 20.76 -6.63 24.70
C GLY A 123 20.68 -6.44 26.21
N ARG A 124 20.55 -7.54 26.96
CA ARG A 124 20.37 -7.50 28.42
C ARG A 124 21.66 -7.12 29.15
N THR A 125 21.50 -6.63 30.38
CA THR A 125 22.61 -6.38 31.31
C THR A 125 23.22 -7.69 31.80
N ASP A 126 24.40 -7.63 32.44
CA ASP A 126 25.10 -8.83 32.93
C ASP A 126 24.29 -9.59 34.02
N ASP A 127 23.39 -8.90 34.73
CA ASP A 127 22.43 -9.49 35.67
C ASP A 127 21.11 -9.95 35.00
N GLY A 128 21.05 -9.94 33.67
CA GLY A 128 19.94 -10.47 32.87
C GLY A 128 18.72 -9.56 32.75
N LYS A 129 18.80 -8.30 33.18
CA LYS A 129 17.69 -7.33 33.10
C LYS A 129 17.66 -6.61 31.76
N ILE A 130 16.49 -6.10 31.41
CA ILE A 130 16.29 -5.25 30.24
C ILE A 130 16.60 -3.80 30.67
N PRO A 131 17.58 -3.10 30.07
CA PRO A 131 17.86 -1.70 30.38
C PRO A 131 16.65 -0.79 30.11
N ASP A 132 16.47 0.25 30.93
CA ASP A 132 15.45 1.28 30.69
C ASP A 132 15.62 1.96 29.32
N ILE A 133 14.50 2.17 28.62
CA ILE A 133 14.50 2.85 27.33
C ILE A 133 14.67 4.36 27.53
N THR A 134 15.73 4.92 26.94
CA THR A 134 15.86 6.36 26.75
C THR A 134 15.22 6.76 25.42
N PHE A 135 14.35 7.76 25.40
CA PHE A 135 13.77 8.28 24.17
C PHE A 135 14.54 9.51 23.71
N GLU A 136 15.35 9.36 22.65
CA GLU A 136 16.10 10.47 22.08
C GLU A 136 15.14 11.52 21.52
N GLN A 137 15.22 12.74 22.03
CA GLN A 137 14.43 13.87 21.54
C GLN A 137 15.07 14.39 20.27
N LEU A 138 14.43 14.23 19.12
CA LEU A 138 14.99 14.55 17.80
C LEU A 138 14.19 15.65 17.11
N PRO A 139 14.80 16.46 16.22
CA PRO A 139 14.08 17.49 15.46
C PRO A 139 12.85 16.93 14.74
N PHE A 140 11.83 17.78 14.53
CA PHE A 140 10.59 17.38 13.86
C PHE A 140 10.80 16.70 12.49
N ASN A 141 11.78 17.19 11.73
CA ASN A 141 12.15 16.67 10.41
C ASN A 141 13.15 15.52 10.45
N HIS A 142 13.46 14.95 11.62
CA HIS A 142 14.38 13.81 11.73
C HIS A 142 13.80 12.58 10.99
N PRO A 143 14.57 11.91 10.12
CA PRO A 143 14.12 10.71 9.41
C PRO A 143 13.71 9.57 10.33
N THR A 144 12.55 8.96 10.08
CA THR A 144 12.03 7.79 10.83
C THR A 144 11.91 6.54 9.98
N ALA A 145 11.47 6.67 8.73
CA ALA A 145 11.26 5.54 7.82
C ALA A 145 11.75 5.86 6.40
N ILE A 146 12.15 4.81 5.68
CA ILE A 146 12.46 4.89 4.25
C ILE A 146 11.65 3.83 3.51
N ASN A 147 10.70 4.27 2.69
CA ASN A 147 9.87 3.40 1.87
C ASN A 147 10.35 3.42 0.42
N PHE A 148 10.75 2.25 -0.10
CA PHE A 148 11.22 2.14 -1.48
C PHE A 148 10.05 1.94 -2.44
N THR A 149 9.87 2.85 -3.38
CA THR A 149 8.88 2.74 -4.44
C THR A 149 9.51 2.21 -5.72
N SER A 150 8.80 1.35 -6.45
CA SER A 150 9.33 0.67 -7.63
C SER A 150 9.51 1.57 -8.85
N GLY A 151 8.80 2.71 -8.92
CA GLY A 151 8.90 3.69 -10.02
C GLY A 151 8.63 3.13 -11.42
N THR A 152 8.38 4.00 -12.39
CA THR A 152 8.12 3.58 -13.79
C THR A 152 9.38 3.54 -14.66
N THR A 153 10.53 4.02 -14.18
CA THR A 153 11.72 4.29 -15.03
C THR A 153 13.09 4.05 -14.38
N GLY A 154 13.28 3.10 -13.45
CA GLY A 154 14.66 2.77 -13.00
C GLY A 154 14.79 2.10 -11.63
N ILE A 155 15.89 2.44 -10.94
CA ILE A 155 16.25 1.97 -9.59
C ILE A 155 15.17 2.42 -8.59
N PRO A 156 14.75 1.57 -7.63
CA PRO A 156 13.77 1.93 -6.61
C PRO A 156 14.12 3.23 -5.87
N LYS A 157 13.13 4.11 -5.68
CA LYS A 157 13.31 5.41 -5.04
C LYS A 157 12.98 5.29 -3.55
N GLY A 158 13.94 5.58 -2.68
CA GLY A 158 13.75 5.57 -1.23
C GLY A 158 13.13 6.88 -0.74
N VAL A 159 11.81 6.89 -0.55
CA VAL A 159 11.09 8.03 0.03
C VAL A 159 11.37 8.09 1.52
N VAL A 160 11.82 9.23 2.01
CA VAL A 160 12.16 9.43 3.44
C VAL A 160 11.02 10.14 4.14
N HIS A 161 10.56 9.55 5.24
CA HIS A 161 9.55 10.15 6.12
C HIS A 161 10.21 10.63 7.40
N SER A 162 9.70 11.74 7.93
CA SER A 162 10.18 12.30 9.20
C SER A 162 9.28 11.90 10.36
N ALA A 163 9.74 12.15 11.59
CA ALA A 163 8.93 11.98 12.80
C ALA A 163 7.60 12.76 12.75
N GLY A 164 7.53 13.82 11.94
CA GLY A 164 6.30 14.55 11.67
C GLY A 164 5.16 13.74 11.04
N SER A 165 5.45 12.60 10.39
CA SER A 165 4.39 11.73 9.84
C SER A 165 3.45 11.23 10.94
N PHE A 166 3.96 11.05 12.16
CA PHE A 166 3.16 10.63 13.32
C PHE A 166 1.96 11.55 13.55
N ILE A 167 2.15 12.86 13.48
CA ILE A 167 1.07 13.83 13.70
C ILE A 167 0.08 13.81 12.54
N ALA A 168 0.56 13.71 11.31
CA ALA A 168 -0.28 13.62 10.12
C ALA A 168 -1.18 12.37 10.15
N GLN A 169 -0.62 11.23 10.53
CA GLN A 169 -1.35 9.97 10.65
C GLN A 169 -2.33 10.00 11.83
N LEU A 170 -1.91 10.52 13.01
CA LEU A 170 -2.82 10.70 14.14
C LEU A 170 -4.02 11.60 13.83
N ARG A 171 -3.80 12.67 13.06
CA ARG A 171 -4.86 13.53 12.55
C ARG A 171 -5.82 12.72 11.68
N ASP A 172 -5.32 11.90 10.77
CA ASP A 172 -6.16 11.11 9.87
C ASP A 172 -6.99 10.08 10.64
N PHE A 173 -6.35 9.25 11.47
CA PHE A 173 -7.04 8.22 12.25
C PHE A 173 -7.96 8.79 13.34
N GLY A 174 -7.54 9.86 14.02
CA GLY A 174 -8.32 10.46 15.10
C GLY A 174 -9.49 11.32 14.62
N ILE A 175 -9.37 11.97 13.45
CA ILE A 175 -10.38 12.92 12.97
C ILE A 175 -11.21 12.32 11.83
N HIS A 176 -10.57 11.90 10.73
CA HIS A 176 -11.29 11.38 9.56
C HIS A 176 -11.93 10.03 9.86
N TYR A 177 -11.17 9.15 10.52
CA TYR A 177 -11.62 7.79 10.81
C TYR A 177 -12.37 7.73 12.15
N ASN A 178 -12.29 8.81 12.95
CA ASN A 178 -12.92 8.97 14.26
C ASN A 178 -12.63 7.79 15.20
N LEU A 179 -11.40 7.28 15.14
CA LEU A 179 -10.98 6.18 15.99
C LEU A 179 -10.76 6.65 17.42
N LYS A 180 -11.21 5.81 18.34
CA LYS A 180 -11.14 6.04 19.78
C LYS A 180 -10.46 4.85 20.43
N SER A 181 -10.08 5.04 21.68
CA SER A 181 -9.55 3.92 22.44
C SER A 181 -10.58 2.79 22.57
N GLY A 182 -10.14 1.56 22.33
CA GLY A 182 -10.97 0.37 22.30
C GLY A 182 -11.59 0.07 20.94
N ASP A 183 -11.46 0.96 19.94
CA ASP A 183 -11.73 0.59 18.54
C ASP A 183 -10.61 -0.32 18.02
N THR A 184 -10.91 -1.08 16.97
CA THR A 184 -9.99 -2.06 16.37
C THR A 184 -9.84 -1.79 14.88
N ILE A 185 -8.61 -1.84 14.37
CA ILE A 185 -8.30 -1.77 12.94
C ILE A 185 -7.76 -3.10 12.46
N TYR A 186 -8.28 -3.57 11.34
CA TYR A 186 -7.70 -4.65 10.57
C TYR A 186 -7.31 -4.15 9.18
N THR A 187 -6.02 -4.25 8.86
CA THR A 187 -5.49 -3.90 7.54
C THR A 187 -4.87 -5.12 6.89
N TYR A 188 -5.48 -5.60 5.82
CA TYR A 188 -4.91 -6.69 5.02
C TYR A 188 -3.88 -6.14 4.03
N CYS A 189 -2.62 -6.08 4.45
CA CYS A 189 -1.53 -5.58 3.63
C CYS A 189 -0.20 -6.25 4.03
N PRO A 190 0.69 -6.60 3.09
CA PRO A 190 2.02 -7.08 3.43
C PRO A 190 2.90 -5.97 4.03
N VAL A 191 3.78 -6.34 4.96
CA VAL A 191 4.73 -5.46 5.70
C VAL A 191 5.64 -4.61 4.79
N GLY A 192 5.77 -4.94 3.50
CA GLY A 192 6.61 -4.21 2.55
C GLY A 192 5.92 -3.01 1.87
N TRP A 193 4.67 -2.71 2.20
CA TRP A 193 3.88 -1.64 1.60
C TRP A 193 3.58 -0.58 2.66
N SER A 194 3.62 0.70 2.28
CA SER A 194 3.41 1.81 3.22
C SER A 194 2.03 1.79 3.91
N VAL A 195 1.04 1.12 3.32
CA VAL A 195 -0.30 0.93 3.90
C VAL A 195 -0.25 0.06 5.17
N TRP A 196 0.75 -0.83 5.30
CA TRP A 196 0.94 -1.62 6.51
C TRP A 196 1.43 -0.76 7.69
N ASP A 197 2.29 0.22 7.41
CA ASP A 197 2.80 1.14 8.43
C ASP A 197 1.75 2.18 8.87
N ASP A 198 0.81 2.50 7.97
CA ASP A 198 -0.10 3.63 8.14
C ASP A 198 -0.91 3.59 9.45
N PRO A 199 -1.55 2.48 9.86
CA PRO A 199 -2.33 2.44 11.10
C PRO A 199 -1.49 2.43 12.39
N ILE A 200 -0.16 2.25 12.34
CA ILE A 200 0.68 2.11 13.54
C ILE A 200 0.50 3.28 14.53
N PRO A 201 0.55 4.56 14.13
CA PRO A 201 0.32 5.69 15.03
C PRO A 201 -1.01 5.68 15.76
N SER A 202 -2.04 4.98 15.25
CA SER A 202 -3.33 4.89 15.94
C SER A 202 -3.23 4.17 17.29
N LEU A 203 -2.17 3.40 17.55
CA LEU A 203 -1.88 2.84 18.88
C LEU A 203 -1.77 3.94 19.95
N ALA A 204 -1.30 5.14 19.59
CA ALA A 204 -1.30 6.27 20.53
C ALA A 204 -2.70 6.81 20.85
N LEU A 205 -3.75 6.37 20.14
CA LEU A 205 -5.15 6.63 20.48
C LEU A 205 -5.75 5.52 21.35
N GLY A 206 -5.01 4.46 21.66
CA GLY A 206 -5.48 3.30 22.40
C GLY A 206 -6.31 2.34 21.56
N VAL A 207 -6.09 2.32 20.25
CA VAL A 207 -6.71 1.44 19.26
C VAL A 207 -6.01 0.07 19.26
N THR A 208 -6.74 -1.00 18.98
CA THR A 208 -6.16 -2.34 18.80
C THR A 208 -5.86 -2.59 17.32
N LEU A 209 -4.66 -3.08 16.98
CA LEU A 209 -4.31 -3.45 15.62
C LEU A 209 -4.35 -4.97 15.44
N ILE A 210 -4.93 -5.41 14.32
CA ILE A 210 -4.94 -6.82 13.93
C ILE A 210 -3.89 -7.05 12.84
N LEU A 211 -2.93 -7.92 13.14
CA LEU A 211 -1.85 -8.33 12.25
C LEU A 211 -2.11 -9.75 11.76
N PHE A 212 -2.45 -9.89 10.48
CA PHE A 212 -2.72 -11.19 9.88
C PHE A 212 -1.56 -11.64 8.97
N ASN A 213 -1.05 -12.85 9.22
CA ASN A 213 -0.01 -13.48 8.42
C ASN A 213 -0.58 -14.67 7.63
N GLY A 214 -0.96 -14.42 6.37
CA GLY A 214 -1.54 -15.46 5.54
C GLY A 214 -1.98 -15.00 4.16
N SER A 215 -2.27 -15.97 3.30
CA SER A 215 -2.94 -15.72 2.02
C SER A 215 -4.46 -15.60 2.23
N PRO A 216 -5.15 -14.64 1.58
CA PRO A 216 -6.60 -14.48 1.73
C PRO A 216 -7.38 -15.51 0.89
N GLN A 217 -6.65 -16.38 0.17
CA GLN A 217 -7.15 -17.40 -0.74
C GLN A 217 -6.85 -18.82 -0.23
N TYR A 218 -6.05 -18.96 0.84
CA TYR A 218 -5.63 -20.26 1.34
C TYR A 218 -6.46 -20.67 2.55
N ARG A 219 -7.40 -21.61 2.33
CA ARG A 219 -8.25 -22.29 3.33
C ARG A 219 -9.20 -21.39 4.13
N TRP A 220 -8.79 -20.16 4.45
CA TRP A 220 -9.52 -19.09 5.09
C TRP A 220 -9.66 -17.98 4.06
N THR A 221 -10.90 -17.57 3.80
CA THR A 221 -11.16 -16.31 3.12
C THR A 221 -10.83 -15.16 4.06
N LEU A 222 -10.60 -13.96 3.51
CA LEU A 222 -10.55 -12.73 4.29
C LEU A 222 -11.72 -12.65 5.30
N TRP A 223 -12.89 -13.15 4.91
CA TRP A 223 -14.13 -13.18 5.69
C TRP A 223 -14.13 -14.19 6.84
N ASP A 224 -13.40 -15.30 6.72
CA ASP A 224 -13.26 -16.29 7.79
C ASP A 224 -12.40 -15.75 8.93
N CYS A 225 -11.44 -14.87 8.63
CA CYS A 225 -10.73 -14.11 9.66
C CYS A 225 -11.67 -13.18 10.43
N LEU A 226 -12.76 -12.73 9.80
CA LEU A 226 -13.73 -11.82 10.42
C LEU A 226 -14.81 -12.54 11.25
N SER A 227 -14.83 -13.87 11.28
CA SER A 227 -15.72 -14.68 12.12
C SER A 227 -15.00 -15.29 13.33
N THR A 228 -13.78 -14.84 13.59
CA THR A 228 -12.95 -15.22 14.74
C THR A 228 -13.41 -14.54 16.03
N SER A 229 -12.85 -14.96 17.16
CA SER A 229 -13.19 -14.42 18.48
C SER A 229 -12.87 -12.92 18.63
N TRP A 230 -11.94 -12.40 17.83
CA TRP A 230 -11.42 -11.03 17.92
C TRP A 230 -12.02 -10.06 16.90
N MET A 231 -12.75 -10.55 15.90
CA MET A 231 -13.48 -9.72 14.95
C MET A 231 -14.95 -10.10 14.95
N ASN A 232 -15.79 -9.18 15.40
CA ASN A 232 -17.23 -9.36 15.41
C ASN A 232 -17.83 -8.61 14.23
N PHE A 233 -18.47 -9.32 13.29
CA PHE A 233 -19.17 -8.69 12.16
C PHE A 233 -20.22 -7.66 12.60
N ASP A 234 -20.86 -7.86 13.76
CA ASP A 234 -21.83 -6.90 14.29
C ASP A 234 -21.16 -5.57 14.67
N SER A 235 -19.91 -5.61 15.12
CA SER A 235 -19.13 -4.42 15.49
C SER A 235 -18.41 -3.77 14.30
N LEU A 236 -18.43 -4.39 13.11
CA LEU A 236 -17.88 -3.79 11.90
C LEU A 236 -18.71 -2.56 11.49
N LYS A 237 -18.05 -1.40 11.45
CA LYS A 237 -18.68 -0.10 11.14
C LYS A 237 -18.19 0.51 9.83
N ILE A 238 -16.92 0.32 9.51
CA ILE A 238 -16.25 0.99 8.38
C ILE A 238 -15.47 -0.05 7.58
N ILE A 239 -15.60 -0.03 6.25
CA ILE A 239 -14.62 -0.62 5.33
C ILE A 239 -14.04 0.50 4.49
N LEU A 240 -12.71 0.56 4.47
CA LEU A 240 -11.96 1.49 3.66
C LEU A 240 -11.39 0.78 2.44
N LEU A 241 -11.62 1.33 1.25
CA LEU A 241 -11.06 0.89 -0.01
C LEU A 241 -9.89 1.80 -0.37
N GLU A 242 -8.70 1.22 -0.50
CA GLU A 242 -7.45 1.96 -0.69
C GLU A 242 -6.63 1.39 -1.84
N ALA A 243 -5.54 2.09 -2.19
CA ALA A 243 -4.52 1.72 -3.17
C ALA A 243 -4.97 1.63 -4.65
N ALA A 244 -6.27 1.48 -4.93
CA ALA A 244 -6.82 1.49 -6.28
C ALA A 244 -8.16 2.24 -6.33
N PRO A 245 -8.53 2.82 -7.50
CA PRO A 245 -9.85 3.39 -7.70
C PRO A 245 -10.96 2.36 -7.43
N SER A 246 -11.70 2.55 -6.35
CA SER A 246 -12.88 1.75 -6.05
C SER A 246 -13.98 1.99 -7.07
N LYS A 247 -14.82 0.98 -7.34
CA LYS A 247 -15.94 1.05 -8.28
C LYS A 247 -17.28 0.88 -7.57
N GLN A 248 -18.36 1.33 -8.21
CA GLN A 248 -19.73 1.18 -7.71
C GLN A 248 -20.06 -0.27 -7.30
N ARG A 249 -19.67 -1.25 -8.12
CA ARG A 249 -19.88 -2.67 -7.81
C ARG A 249 -19.18 -3.13 -6.53
N ASN A 250 -18.04 -2.53 -6.15
CA ASN A 250 -17.40 -2.85 -4.86
C ASN A 250 -18.32 -2.43 -3.69
N PHE A 251 -18.89 -1.23 -3.76
CA PHE A 251 -19.81 -0.72 -2.74
C PHE A 251 -21.08 -1.58 -2.67
N GLU A 252 -21.68 -1.89 -3.81
CA GLU A 252 -22.86 -2.75 -3.90
C GLU A 252 -22.58 -4.15 -3.36
N PHE A 253 -21.42 -4.73 -3.68
CA PHE A 253 -21.04 -6.04 -3.14
C PHE A 253 -20.96 -6.00 -1.61
N LEU A 254 -20.29 -5.01 -1.04
CA LEU A 254 -20.13 -4.88 0.41
C LEU A 254 -21.48 -4.66 1.11
N LEU A 255 -22.34 -3.79 0.59
CA LEU A 255 -23.66 -3.53 1.19
C LEU A 255 -24.60 -4.74 1.07
N ASN A 256 -24.54 -5.48 -0.04
CA ASN A 256 -25.45 -6.61 -0.29
C ASN A 256 -24.99 -7.91 0.35
N ASN A 257 -23.68 -8.15 0.44
CA ASN A 257 -23.11 -9.44 0.84
C ASN A 257 -22.35 -9.40 2.17
N VAL A 258 -21.92 -8.23 2.64
CA VAL A 258 -21.17 -8.10 3.91
C VAL A 258 -22.06 -7.54 5.00
N LYS A 259 -22.45 -6.26 4.91
CA LYS A 259 -23.26 -5.59 5.94
C LYS A 259 -23.96 -4.36 5.39
N LYS A 260 -25.27 -4.21 5.67
CA LYS A 260 -26.10 -3.12 5.11
C LYS A 260 -25.88 -1.75 5.76
N ASP A 261 -25.53 -1.72 7.05
CA ASP A 261 -25.27 -0.50 7.84
C ASP A 261 -23.79 -0.10 7.84
N LEU A 262 -23.03 -0.57 6.87
CA LEU A 262 -21.60 -0.29 6.76
C LEU A 262 -21.34 1.08 6.14
N PHE A 263 -20.45 1.87 6.75
CA PHE A 263 -19.87 3.03 6.09
C PHE A 263 -18.71 2.57 5.21
N ILE A 264 -18.86 2.71 3.89
CA ILE A 264 -17.82 2.35 2.94
C ILE A 264 -17.20 3.65 2.44
N ALA A 265 -15.88 3.77 2.54
CA ALA A 265 -15.17 4.94 2.05
C ALA A 265 -14.06 4.54 1.08
N SER A 266 -13.74 5.46 0.19
CA SER A 266 -12.55 5.39 -0.65
C SER A 266 -11.51 6.36 -0.08
N SER A 267 -10.27 5.90 0.09
CA SER A 267 -9.13 6.76 0.45
C SER A 267 -8.15 6.86 -0.70
N TYR A 268 -7.65 8.07 -0.90
CA TYR A 268 -6.57 8.39 -1.80
C TYR A 268 -5.37 8.87 -1.00
N GLY A 269 -4.28 8.10 -1.08
CA GLY A 269 -3.00 8.39 -0.46
C GLY A 269 -1.87 7.85 -1.34
N ALA A 270 -0.63 8.11 -0.93
CA ALA A 270 0.53 7.60 -1.62
C ALA A 270 1.74 7.46 -0.70
N THR A 271 2.68 6.60 -1.09
CA THR A 271 3.92 6.41 -0.35
C THR A 271 4.70 7.72 -0.22
N GLU A 272 4.65 8.62 -1.20
CA GLU A 272 5.34 9.92 -1.15
C GLU A 272 4.94 10.80 0.04
N VAL A 273 3.69 10.68 0.50
CA VAL A 273 3.16 11.50 1.62
C VAL A 273 3.01 10.73 2.93
N PHE A 274 3.08 9.40 2.89
CA PHE A 274 2.95 8.51 4.06
C PHE A 274 1.75 8.86 4.93
N GLY A 275 0.61 8.83 4.25
CA GLY A 275 -0.70 9.24 4.75
C GLY A 275 -1.62 9.50 3.55
N ASN A 276 -2.68 10.26 3.80
CA ASN A 276 -3.74 10.44 2.81
C ASN A 276 -3.79 11.86 2.23
N PHE A 277 -4.06 11.96 0.92
CA PHE A 277 -4.47 13.20 0.27
C PHE A 277 -5.96 13.49 0.51
N SER A 278 -6.75 12.44 0.70
CA SER A 278 -8.19 12.52 0.99
C SER A 278 -8.55 11.71 2.23
N GLY A 279 -9.46 12.22 3.05
CA GLY A 279 -10.14 11.41 4.06
C GLY A 279 -11.62 11.26 3.76
N PHE A 280 -12.37 10.93 4.80
CA PHE A 280 -13.83 10.95 4.80
C PHE A 280 -14.35 11.70 6.03
N ASP A 281 -15.61 12.09 5.97
CA ASP A 281 -16.40 12.72 7.02
C ASP A 281 -17.64 11.84 7.26
N LEU A 282 -17.67 11.17 8.41
CA LEU A 282 -18.76 10.28 8.81
C LEU A 282 -20.14 10.97 8.91
N ARG A 283 -20.19 12.30 8.83
CA ARG A 283 -21.45 13.09 8.85
C ARG A 283 -22.04 13.29 7.46
N ARG A 284 -21.36 12.84 6.40
CA ARG A 284 -21.77 13.00 5.00
C ARG A 284 -21.96 11.63 4.33
N PRO A 285 -22.85 11.52 3.32
CA PRO A 285 -23.02 10.27 2.59
C PRO A 285 -21.75 9.95 1.79
N ALA A 286 -21.30 8.69 1.87
CA ALA A 286 -20.25 8.21 0.99
C ALA A 286 -20.83 7.94 -0.41
N LEU A 287 -20.19 8.49 -1.43
CA LEU A 287 -20.52 8.22 -2.82
C LEU A 287 -19.54 7.19 -3.37
N SER A 288 -20.06 6.23 -4.14
CA SER A 288 -19.23 5.18 -4.71
C SER A 288 -18.16 5.77 -5.62
N SER A 289 -16.94 5.25 -5.50
CA SER A 289 -15.80 5.68 -6.33
C SER A 289 -15.28 7.10 -6.05
N GLU A 290 -15.85 7.82 -5.08
CA GLU A 290 -15.46 9.18 -4.72
C GLU A 290 -14.76 9.20 -3.35
N CYS A 291 -13.55 9.77 -3.31
CA CYS A 291 -12.89 10.13 -2.06
C CYS A 291 -13.52 11.41 -1.53
N GLN A 292 -14.31 11.28 -0.46
CA GLN A 292 -15.34 12.27 -0.10
C GLN A 292 -14.81 13.67 0.25
N ALA A 293 -13.65 13.76 0.88
CA ALA A 293 -13.09 15.03 1.34
C ALA A 293 -11.56 15.03 1.25
N PRO A 294 -10.93 16.18 0.98
CA PRO A 294 -9.49 16.33 1.20
C PRO A 294 -9.11 16.03 2.66
N ALA A 295 -7.93 15.46 2.88
CA ALA A 295 -7.41 15.28 4.22
C ALA A 295 -7.11 16.64 4.87
N LEU A 296 -7.26 16.75 6.19
CA LEU A 296 -7.10 18.02 6.89
C LEU A 296 -5.68 18.58 6.73
N GLY A 297 -5.52 19.81 6.25
CA GLY A 297 -4.20 20.39 5.98
C GLY A 297 -3.61 20.03 4.62
N VAL A 298 -4.38 19.33 3.77
CA VAL A 298 -4.09 19.14 2.35
C VAL A 298 -4.94 20.12 1.54
N ASP A 299 -4.30 20.99 0.76
CA ASP A 299 -4.96 21.81 -0.25
C ASP A 299 -4.79 21.14 -1.61
N LEU A 300 -5.77 20.30 -1.97
CA LEU A 300 -5.73 19.53 -3.20
C LEU A 300 -6.31 20.33 -4.36
N GLN A 301 -5.52 20.50 -5.42
CA GLN A 301 -5.88 21.26 -6.59
C GLN A 301 -5.59 20.47 -7.86
N VAL A 302 -6.38 20.69 -8.92
CA VAL A 302 -6.19 20.09 -10.25
C VAL A 302 -5.72 21.19 -11.19
N PHE A 303 -4.47 21.10 -11.65
CA PHE A 303 -3.81 22.11 -12.48
C PHE A 303 -3.12 21.49 -13.70
N ASP A 304 -2.77 22.34 -14.66
CA ASP A 304 -1.79 22.07 -15.69
C ASP A 304 -0.35 22.46 -15.23
N ASP A 305 0.66 22.13 -16.04
CA ASP A 305 2.01 21.71 -15.61
C ASP A 305 3.01 22.80 -15.15
N HIS A 306 2.62 23.84 -14.38
CA HIS A 306 3.58 24.89 -13.98
C HIS A 306 3.67 25.18 -12.47
N GLY A 307 4.78 24.74 -11.85
CA GLY A 307 5.24 25.22 -10.53
C GLY A 307 4.67 24.52 -9.29
N VAL A 308 3.99 23.37 -9.45
CA VAL A 308 3.26 22.67 -8.37
C VAL A 308 3.64 21.19 -8.31
N TRP A 309 3.51 20.55 -7.13
CA TRP A 309 3.67 19.09 -6.98
C TRP A 309 2.66 18.34 -7.85
N ARG A 310 3.13 17.34 -8.61
CA ARG A 310 2.30 16.49 -9.46
C ARG A 310 2.37 15.03 -9.01
N GLN A 311 1.27 14.53 -8.46
CA GLN A 311 1.16 13.12 -8.05
C GLN A 311 1.15 12.13 -9.22
N SER A 312 0.88 12.65 -10.43
CA SER A 312 0.80 11.88 -11.68
C SER A 312 -0.33 10.85 -11.68
N ASP A 313 -1.40 11.17 -10.96
CA ASP A 313 -2.70 10.53 -11.10
C ASP A 313 -3.67 11.47 -11.81
N GLU A 314 -4.51 10.90 -12.65
CA GLU A 314 -5.58 11.54 -13.37
C GLU A 314 -6.89 11.37 -12.59
N GLY A 315 -7.67 12.45 -12.51
CA GLY A 315 -8.93 12.49 -11.79
C GLY A 315 -9.64 13.83 -11.97
N TRP A 316 -10.75 14.01 -11.26
CA TRP A 316 -11.50 15.25 -11.25
C TRP A 316 -12.11 15.51 -9.87
N ILE A 317 -12.42 16.78 -9.60
CA ILE A 317 -13.11 17.19 -8.38
C ILE A 317 -14.60 17.34 -8.70
N ASN A 318 -15.44 16.65 -7.95
CA ASN A 318 -16.88 16.73 -8.11
C ASN A 318 -17.38 18.16 -7.83
N PRO A 319 -18.01 18.86 -8.80
CA PRO A 319 -18.35 20.27 -8.63
C PRO A 319 -19.40 20.50 -7.54
N ARG A 320 -20.19 19.48 -7.19
CA ARG A 320 -21.24 19.56 -6.16
C ARG A 320 -20.73 19.17 -4.78
N THR A 321 -20.14 17.98 -4.64
CA THR A 321 -19.71 17.46 -3.34
C THR A 321 -18.31 17.93 -2.94
N LYS A 322 -17.50 18.36 -3.92
CA LYS A 322 -16.07 18.65 -3.78
C LYS A 322 -15.21 17.43 -3.44
N GLY A 323 -15.76 16.22 -3.50
CA GLY A 323 -14.97 14.99 -3.40
C GLY A 323 -14.14 14.75 -4.66
N ILE A 324 -13.15 13.86 -4.53
CA ILE A 324 -12.14 13.58 -5.54
C ILE A 324 -12.42 12.22 -6.15
N VAL A 325 -12.50 12.16 -7.48
CA VAL A 325 -12.60 10.90 -8.22
C VAL A 325 -11.28 10.66 -8.92
N VAL A 326 -10.56 9.64 -8.49
CA VAL A 326 -9.30 9.20 -9.12
C VAL A 326 -9.64 8.19 -10.21
N ILE A 327 -9.20 8.47 -11.43
CA ILE A 327 -9.38 7.59 -12.60
C ILE A 327 -8.24 6.56 -12.61
N GLY A 328 -7.01 7.01 -12.37
CA GLY A 328 -5.82 6.17 -12.25
C GLY A 328 -4.55 6.93 -12.62
N ARG A 329 -3.48 6.21 -12.95
CA ARG A 329 -2.18 6.82 -13.28
C ARG A 329 -2.26 7.65 -14.57
N SER A 330 -1.78 8.90 -14.55
CA SER A 330 -1.82 9.77 -15.75
C SER A 330 -1.00 9.22 -16.92
N ASP A 331 0.06 8.45 -16.65
CA ASP A 331 0.91 7.83 -17.68
C ASP A 331 0.28 6.57 -18.32
N ASP A 332 -0.64 5.91 -17.62
CA ASP A 332 -1.33 4.69 -18.05
C ASP A 332 -2.80 4.92 -18.44
N THR A 333 -3.32 6.15 -18.31
CA THR A 333 -4.70 6.48 -18.68
C THR A 333 -4.89 6.41 -20.20
N ILE A 334 -5.93 5.71 -20.61
CA ILE A 334 -6.37 5.55 -22.00
C ILE A 334 -7.37 6.66 -22.30
N LYS A 335 -7.19 7.33 -23.44
CA LYS A 335 -8.15 8.29 -23.98
C LYS A 335 -8.85 7.69 -25.20
N GLN A 336 -10.17 7.75 -25.26
CA GLN A 336 -10.94 7.27 -26.41
C GLN A 336 -12.28 8.02 -26.47
N ASP A 337 -12.63 8.56 -27.64
CA ASP A 337 -13.90 9.28 -27.86
C ASP A 337 -14.17 10.42 -26.84
N GLY A 338 -13.11 11.03 -26.30
CA GLY A 338 -13.20 12.06 -25.26
C GLY A 338 -13.27 11.53 -23.82
N GLU A 339 -13.47 10.22 -23.64
CA GLU A 339 -13.45 9.55 -22.34
C GLU A 339 -12.01 9.24 -21.89
N ARG A 340 -11.84 9.13 -20.57
CA ARG A 340 -10.59 8.77 -19.92
C ARG A 340 -10.80 7.64 -18.93
N PHE A 341 -10.06 6.55 -19.11
CA PHE A 341 -10.20 5.35 -18.29
C PHE A 341 -8.91 4.55 -18.23
N CYS A 342 -8.86 3.56 -17.33
CA CYS A 342 -7.70 2.72 -17.16
C CYS A 342 -7.93 1.33 -17.76
N ALA A 343 -6.85 0.65 -18.13
CA ALA A 343 -6.91 -0.76 -18.54
C ALA A 343 -7.59 -1.64 -17.47
N GLY A 344 -7.40 -1.31 -16.19
CA GLY A 344 -8.04 -1.97 -15.05
C GLY A 344 -9.57 -1.96 -15.09
N ASP A 345 -10.21 -0.94 -15.66
CA ASP A 345 -11.67 -0.90 -15.83
C ASP A 345 -12.15 -2.01 -16.76
N ILE A 346 -11.44 -2.20 -17.88
CA ILE A 346 -11.74 -3.25 -18.86
C ILE A 346 -11.44 -4.62 -18.26
N TYR A 347 -10.29 -4.76 -17.58
CA TYR A 347 -9.89 -6.00 -16.91
C TYR A 347 -10.97 -6.47 -15.94
N PHE A 348 -11.44 -5.57 -15.08
CA PHE A 348 -12.51 -5.85 -14.14
C PHE A 348 -13.79 -6.33 -14.82
N GLY A 349 -14.17 -5.73 -15.96
CA GLY A 349 -15.35 -6.14 -16.72
C GLY A 349 -15.28 -7.55 -17.30
N ILE A 350 -14.08 -7.99 -17.73
CA ILE A 350 -13.90 -9.24 -18.49
C ILE A 350 -13.24 -10.37 -17.69
N ASP A 351 -12.77 -10.12 -16.46
CA ASP A 351 -12.02 -11.09 -15.64
C ASP A 351 -12.79 -12.40 -15.41
N GLY A 352 -14.11 -12.31 -15.27
CA GLY A 352 -14.98 -13.47 -15.05
C GLY A 352 -15.32 -14.29 -16.30
N MET A 353 -14.82 -13.91 -17.49
CA MET A 353 -15.16 -14.63 -18.73
C MET A 353 -14.43 -15.97 -18.82
N GLU A 354 -15.19 -17.05 -18.95
CA GLU A 354 -14.64 -18.42 -18.99
C GLU A 354 -13.66 -18.65 -20.14
N GLU A 355 -13.86 -17.98 -21.28
CA GLU A 355 -13.04 -18.17 -22.48
C GLU A 355 -11.63 -17.57 -22.38
N LEU A 356 -11.47 -16.56 -21.52
CA LEU A 356 -10.24 -15.79 -21.41
C LEU A 356 -9.28 -16.47 -20.43
N GLN A 357 -8.05 -16.67 -20.86
CA GLN A 357 -6.95 -17.10 -19.99
C GLN A 357 -6.24 -15.89 -19.37
N ASP A 358 -6.05 -14.84 -20.17
CA ASP A 358 -5.38 -13.60 -19.76
C ASP A 358 -5.70 -12.48 -20.77
N TYR A 359 -5.37 -11.24 -20.44
CA TYR A 359 -5.66 -10.07 -21.27
C TYR A 359 -4.77 -8.89 -20.89
N ILE A 360 -4.56 -7.97 -21.83
CA ILE A 360 -3.83 -6.71 -21.62
C ILE A 360 -4.43 -5.61 -22.49
N CYS A 361 -4.66 -4.44 -21.93
CA CYS A 361 -5.25 -3.31 -22.64
C CYS A 361 -4.35 -2.09 -22.52
N VAL A 362 -4.18 -1.38 -23.64
CA VAL A 362 -3.34 -0.19 -23.71
C VAL A 362 -4.01 0.87 -24.58
N GLY A 363 -3.71 2.13 -24.29
CA GLY A 363 -4.02 3.24 -25.19
C GLY A 363 -3.02 3.29 -26.32
N GLN A 364 -3.49 3.43 -27.55
CA GLN A 364 -2.67 3.71 -28.72
C GLN A 364 -2.95 5.12 -29.19
N THR A 365 -1.95 6.00 -29.04
CA THR A 365 -2.00 7.35 -29.60
C THR A 365 -1.73 7.29 -31.10
N ARG A 366 -2.63 7.87 -31.90
CA ARG A 366 -2.48 8.00 -33.35
C ARG A 366 -1.76 9.31 -33.69
N TRP A 367 -1.30 9.41 -34.93
CA TRP A 367 -0.57 10.56 -35.45
C TRP A 367 -1.38 11.88 -35.45
N ASP A 368 -2.70 11.80 -35.36
CA ASP A 368 -3.65 12.92 -35.30
C ASP A 368 -4.00 13.32 -33.85
N SER A 369 -3.27 12.80 -32.86
CA SER A 369 -3.53 12.98 -31.41
C SER A 369 -4.84 12.36 -30.92
N ASP A 370 -5.58 11.66 -31.78
CA ASP A 370 -6.67 10.78 -31.35
C ASP A 370 -6.08 9.52 -30.71
N SER A 371 -6.78 8.96 -29.75
CA SER A 371 -6.33 7.77 -29.04
C SER A 371 -7.45 6.74 -28.99
N ARG A 372 -7.07 5.47 -28.99
CA ARG A 372 -8.01 4.36 -28.87
C ARG A 372 -7.51 3.32 -27.88
N ALA A 373 -8.44 2.64 -27.21
CA ALA A 373 -8.11 1.41 -26.50
C ALA A 373 -7.88 0.27 -27.50
N VAL A 374 -6.81 -0.48 -27.25
CA VAL A 374 -6.51 -1.75 -27.89
C VAL A 374 -6.46 -2.82 -26.80
N LEU A 375 -7.33 -3.81 -26.88
CA LEU A 375 -7.38 -4.95 -25.98
C LEU A 375 -6.82 -6.18 -26.68
N PHE A 376 -5.80 -6.79 -26.08
CA PHE A 376 -5.33 -8.09 -26.47
C PHE A 376 -5.83 -9.14 -25.49
N VAL A 377 -6.30 -10.27 -26.02
CA VAL A 377 -6.80 -11.39 -25.22
C VAL A 377 -6.01 -12.66 -25.51
N LYS A 378 -5.64 -13.37 -24.45
CA LYS A 378 -5.12 -14.73 -24.54
C LYS A 378 -6.27 -15.68 -24.20
N LEU A 379 -6.56 -16.59 -25.11
CA LEU A 379 -7.65 -17.56 -24.92
C LEU A 379 -7.17 -18.82 -24.22
N LYS A 380 -8.08 -19.48 -23.50
CA LYS A 380 -7.82 -20.85 -23.01
C LYS A 380 -7.73 -21.81 -24.21
N LYS A 381 -7.00 -22.91 -24.03
CA LYS A 381 -6.60 -23.86 -25.10
C LYS A 381 -7.73 -24.35 -26.00
N ASP A 382 -8.94 -24.49 -25.45
CA ASP A 382 -10.10 -25.06 -26.16
C ASP A 382 -10.98 -24.00 -26.84
N TYR A 383 -10.60 -22.72 -26.75
CA TYR A 383 -11.34 -21.61 -27.32
C TYR A 383 -10.62 -21.00 -28.52
N LYS A 384 -11.39 -20.46 -29.46
CA LYS A 384 -10.90 -19.74 -30.64
C LYS A 384 -11.45 -18.33 -30.66
N PHE A 385 -10.69 -17.39 -31.21
CA PHE A 385 -11.14 -16.01 -31.34
C PHE A 385 -12.09 -15.90 -32.53
N THR A 386 -13.39 -15.93 -32.26
CA THR A 386 -14.43 -15.83 -33.28
C THR A 386 -15.17 -14.48 -33.21
N PRO A 387 -15.89 -14.08 -34.27
CA PRO A 387 -16.74 -12.90 -34.24
C PRO A 387 -17.76 -12.92 -33.09
N GLU A 388 -18.28 -14.09 -32.73
CA GLU A 388 -19.22 -14.28 -31.63
C GLU A 388 -18.56 -14.03 -30.27
N LEU A 389 -17.35 -14.55 -30.05
CA LEU A 389 -16.58 -14.28 -28.82
C LEU A 389 -16.22 -12.80 -28.73
N ARG A 390 -15.82 -12.16 -29.83
CA ARG A 390 -15.58 -10.72 -29.86
C ARG A 390 -16.82 -9.93 -29.48
N ALA A 391 -17.99 -10.29 -30.02
CA ALA A 391 -19.26 -9.65 -29.66
C ALA A 391 -19.61 -9.86 -28.18
N LYS A 392 -19.36 -11.05 -27.63
CA LYS A 392 -19.55 -11.35 -26.20
C LYS A 392 -18.65 -10.47 -25.31
N ILE A 393 -17.38 -10.29 -25.67
CA ILE A 393 -16.44 -9.40 -24.95
C ILE A 393 -16.99 -7.96 -24.96
N VAL A 394 -17.39 -7.47 -26.14
CA VAL A 394 -17.96 -6.12 -26.29
C VAL A 394 -19.19 -5.95 -25.42
N GLU A 395 -20.14 -6.88 -25.47
CA GLU A 395 -21.38 -6.79 -24.69
C GLU A 395 -21.12 -6.90 -23.18
N THR A 396 -20.13 -7.69 -22.79
CA THR A 396 -19.70 -7.77 -21.39
C THR A 396 -19.13 -6.44 -20.91
N ILE A 397 -18.24 -5.81 -21.68
CA ILE A 397 -17.69 -4.49 -21.32
C ILE A 397 -18.78 -3.43 -21.23
N LYS A 398 -19.74 -3.42 -22.17
CA LYS A 398 -20.89 -2.49 -22.12
C LYS A 398 -21.72 -2.66 -20.86
N ARG A 399 -22.00 -3.91 -20.48
CA ARG A 399 -22.85 -4.24 -19.34
C ARG A 399 -22.15 -3.99 -18.01
N GLU A 400 -20.88 -4.39 -17.90
CA GLU A 400 -20.14 -4.38 -16.63
C GLU A 400 -19.37 -3.07 -16.39
N VAL A 401 -19.08 -2.30 -17.44
CA VAL A 401 -18.25 -1.08 -17.37
C VAL A 401 -18.99 0.12 -17.96
N SER A 402 -18.97 0.26 -19.29
CA SER A 402 -19.67 1.33 -20.03
C SER A 402 -19.56 1.08 -21.54
N PHE A 403 -20.49 1.66 -22.30
CA PHE A 403 -20.43 1.65 -23.77
C PHE A 403 -19.18 2.35 -24.31
N ASP A 404 -18.80 3.50 -23.74
CA ASP A 404 -17.70 4.32 -24.25
C ASP A 404 -16.32 3.70 -24.01
N TYR A 405 -16.25 2.70 -23.11
CA TYR A 405 -15.03 2.03 -22.69
C TYR A 405 -14.71 0.80 -23.56
N VAL A 406 -15.61 0.45 -24.50
CA VAL A 406 -15.41 -0.66 -25.43
C VAL A 406 -14.18 -0.38 -26.30
N PRO A 407 -13.13 -1.23 -26.27
CA PRO A 407 -11.95 -1.02 -27.08
C PRO A 407 -12.28 -0.99 -28.57
N LYS A 408 -11.76 0.01 -29.31
CA LYS A 408 -11.93 0.06 -30.77
C LYS A 408 -11.31 -1.14 -31.46
N LEU A 409 -10.29 -1.75 -30.85
CA LEU A 409 -9.62 -2.92 -31.37
C LEU A 409 -9.51 -4.00 -30.29
N ILE A 410 -9.94 -5.22 -30.64
CA ILE A 410 -9.82 -6.41 -29.80
C ILE A 410 -9.16 -7.50 -30.64
N LEU A 411 -8.02 -8.02 -30.19
CA LEU A 411 -7.19 -8.98 -30.92
C LEU A 411 -6.84 -10.15 -30.00
N ASP A 412 -6.72 -11.35 -30.56
CA ASP A 412 -6.12 -12.48 -29.84
C ASP A 412 -4.61 -12.51 -30.00
N ILE A 413 -3.94 -13.04 -28.97
CA ILE A 413 -2.48 -13.20 -28.94
C ILE A 413 -2.10 -14.53 -28.30
N LEU A 414 -0.86 -14.95 -28.55
CA LEU A 414 -0.31 -16.18 -28.00
C LEU A 414 -0.01 -16.07 -26.50
N ASP A 415 0.53 -14.93 -26.05
CA ASP A 415 0.88 -14.72 -24.66
C ASP A 415 0.98 -13.24 -24.26
N ILE A 416 0.80 -12.96 -22.97
CA ILE A 416 0.83 -11.61 -22.39
C ILE A 416 2.21 -11.34 -21.79
N PRO A 417 2.89 -10.22 -22.09
CA PRO A 417 4.21 -9.95 -21.55
C PRO A 417 4.17 -9.62 -20.06
N TYR A 418 4.98 -10.34 -19.28
CA TYR A 418 5.12 -10.17 -17.83
C TYR A 418 6.54 -9.87 -17.41
N ASN A 419 6.70 -9.11 -16.33
CA ASN A 419 7.98 -9.06 -15.64
C ASN A 419 8.22 -10.30 -14.73
N LEU A 420 9.42 -10.43 -14.17
CA LEU A 420 9.78 -11.51 -13.24
C LEU A 420 8.87 -11.57 -11.98
N ASN A 421 8.25 -10.45 -11.60
CA ASN A 421 7.30 -10.35 -10.49
C ASN A 421 5.84 -10.60 -10.90
N ARG A 422 5.58 -11.09 -12.11
CA ARG A 422 4.24 -11.35 -12.66
C ARG A 422 3.35 -10.09 -12.78
N LYS A 423 3.95 -8.92 -12.98
CA LYS A 423 3.22 -7.71 -13.38
C LYS A 423 3.15 -7.64 -14.92
N ARG A 424 1.97 -7.33 -15.45
CA ARG A 424 1.77 -7.04 -16.88
C ARG A 424 2.63 -5.86 -17.31
N LEU A 425 3.03 -5.85 -18.58
CA LEU A 425 3.93 -4.85 -19.14
C LEU A 425 3.20 -3.93 -20.13
N GLU A 426 2.13 -3.25 -19.67
CA GLU A 426 1.30 -2.34 -20.49
C GLU A 426 2.15 -1.29 -21.21
N ARG A 427 3.11 -0.68 -20.52
CA ARG A 427 3.99 0.35 -21.09
C ARG A 427 4.85 -0.19 -22.23
N VAL A 428 5.34 -1.42 -22.13
CA VAL A 428 6.14 -2.06 -23.20
C VAL A 428 5.26 -2.26 -24.44
N VAL A 429 4.05 -2.79 -24.25
CA VAL A 429 3.09 -2.97 -25.36
C VAL A 429 2.71 -1.63 -25.98
N LYS A 430 2.49 -0.59 -25.17
CA LYS A 430 2.21 0.77 -25.66
C LYS A 430 3.36 1.31 -26.53
N ILE A 431 4.61 1.19 -26.06
CA ILE A 431 5.80 1.59 -26.83
C ILE A 431 5.88 0.82 -28.16
N ILE A 432 5.63 -0.49 -28.15
CA ILE A 432 5.62 -1.30 -29.37
C ILE A 432 4.55 -0.79 -30.35
N LEU A 433 3.34 -0.48 -29.88
CA LEU A 433 2.25 0.00 -30.73
C LEU A 433 2.48 1.40 -31.30
N GLU A 434 3.21 2.25 -30.59
CA GLU A 434 3.50 3.64 -31.00
C GLU A 434 4.74 3.74 -31.88
N THR A 435 5.77 2.94 -31.60
CA THR A 435 7.08 3.03 -32.27
C THR A 435 7.32 1.93 -33.30
N ASN A 436 6.53 0.85 -33.26
CA ASN A 436 6.78 -0.39 -34.00
C ASN A 436 8.17 -0.99 -33.72
N THR A 437 8.73 -0.75 -32.53
CA THR A 437 10.02 -1.29 -32.07
C THR A 437 9.86 -1.97 -30.71
N ILE A 438 10.61 -3.06 -30.50
CA ILE A 438 10.66 -3.76 -29.21
C ILE A 438 11.71 -3.06 -28.34
N PRO A 439 11.33 -2.39 -27.24
CA PRO A 439 12.29 -1.75 -26.35
C PRO A 439 13.12 -2.80 -25.60
N GLU A 440 14.32 -2.44 -25.17
CA GLU A 440 15.13 -3.30 -24.31
C GLU A 440 14.48 -3.41 -22.91
N VAL A 441 14.20 -4.64 -22.46
CA VAL A 441 13.55 -4.90 -21.16
C VAL A 441 14.38 -5.91 -20.37
N GLN A 442 15.04 -5.44 -19.29
CA GLN A 442 15.97 -6.27 -18.52
C GLN A 442 15.31 -7.32 -17.60
N ASN A 443 13.97 -7.29 -17.45
CA ASN A 443 13.23 -8.13 -16.48
C ASN A 443 11.97 -8.79 -17.08
N ILE A 444 12.00 -9.23 -18.33
CA ILE A 444 10.86 -9.90 -18.98
C ILE A 444 10.90 -11.43 -18.76
N ARG A 445 9.74 -12.02 -18.47
CA ARG A 445 9.59 -13.46 -18.19
C ARG A 445 9.41 -14.29 -19.46
N ASN A 446 8.74 -13.74 -20.45
CA ASN A 446 8.38 -14.36 -21.72
C ASN A 446 8.72 -13.39 -22.86
N PRO A 447 10.02 -13.35 -23.26
CA PRO A 447 10.51 -12.41 -24.27
C PRO A 447 9.94 -12.66 -25.67
#